data_AF-A0A7V7E606-F1
#
_entry.id   AF-A0A7V7E606-F1
#
_cell.length_a   1.000
_cell.length_b   1.000
_cell.length_c   1.000
_cell.angle_alpha   90.00
_cell.angle_beta   90.00
_cell.angle_gamma   90.00
#
_symmetry.space_group_name_H-M   'P 1'
#
loop_
_entity.id
_entity.type
_entity.pdbx_description
1 polymer ?
#
loop_
_entity_poly.entity_id
_entity_poly.type
_entity_poly.pdbx_seq_one_letter_code
_entity_poly.pdbx_strand_id
1 'polypeptide(L)' 'MNKAKTVASVSFLDNHSISMDMENVVGLSLGKPMEVEPGQWFSELIIRSQNGTLSVQMLSDAPDRFVVETED' A
#
# COMPACT_ATOMS: atom_id res chain seq x y z
N MET A 1 16.68 0.86 -18.76
CA MET A 1 15.74 0.20 -17.83
C MET A 1 14.33 0.36 -18.39
N ASN A 2 13.62 -0.73 -18.68
CA ASN A 2 12.21 -0.64 -19.02
C ASN A 2 11.46 -0.13 -17.77
N LYS A 3 10.71 0.98 -17.90
CA LYS A 3 9.80 1.42 -16.84
C LYS A 3 8.80 0.30 -16.58
N ALA A 4 8.56 -0.03 -15.31
CA ALA A 4 7.47 -0.93 -14.95
C ALA A 4 6.16 -0.39 -15.53
N LYS A 5 5.42 -1.23 -16.25
CA LYS A 5 4.10 -0.89 -16.79
C LYS A 5 3.08 -1.06 -15.68
N THR A 6 2.33 -0.01 -15.33
CA THR A 6 1.19 -0.14 -14.41
C THR A 6 0.22 -1.15 -14.99
N VAL A 7 0.00 -2.25 -14.25
CA VAL A 7 -0.90 -3.34 -14.69
C VAL A 7 -2.32 -3.17 -14.14
N ALA A 8 -2.49 -2.44 -13.05
CA ALA A 8 -3.79 -2.12 -12.45
C ALA A 8 -3.72 -0.83 -11.62
N SER A 9 -4.84 -0.09 -11.56
CA SER A 9 -5.08 1.01 -10.61
C SER A 9 -6.51 0.87 -10.11
N VAL A 10 -6.72 0.95 -8.80
CA VAL A 10 -8.04 0.83 -8.16
C VAL A 10 -8.26 2.09 -7.33
N SER A 11 -9.43 2.71 -7.50
CA SER A 11 -9.83 3.89 -6.74
C SER A 11 -11.26 3.72 -6.26
N PHE A 12 -11.50 4.15 -5.04
CA PHE A 12 -12.76 4.02 -4.35
C PHE A 12 -13.32 5.39 -4.01
N LEU A 13 -14.65 5.52 -4.06
CA LEU A 13 -15.34 6.75 -3.65
C LEU A 13 -15.53 6.84 -2.13
N ASP A 14 -15.44 5.70 -1.44
CA ASP A 14 -15.59 5.56 0.01
C ASP A 14 -14.74 4.36 0.50
N ASN A 15 -14.72 4.11 1.80
CA ASN A 15 -13.96 3.01 2.40
C ASN A 15 -14.37 1.65 1.82
N HIS A 16 -13.44 1.00 1.13
CA HIS A 16 -13.60 -0.32 0.57
C HIS A 16 -12.38 -1.19 0.87
N SER A 17 -12.63 -2.50 0.96
CA SER A 17 -11.59 -3.49 1.17
C SER A 17 -11.02 -3.96 -0.17
N ILE A 18 -9.70 -4.01 -0.28
CA ILE A 18 -9.02 -4.78 -1.34
C ILE A 18 -8.53 -6.05 -0.70
N SER A 19 -8.99 -7.19 -1.21
CA SER A 19 -8.39 -8.49 -0.93
C SER A 19 -7.49 -8.87 -2.09
N MET A 20 -6.28 -9.34 -1.79
CA MET A 20 -5.33 -9.77 -2.81
C MET A 20 -4.60 -11.02 -2.34
N ASP A 21 -4.63 -12.06 -3.18
CA ASP A 21 -3.79 -13.23 -3.01
C ASP A 21 -2.45 -13.01 -3.71
N MET A 22 -1.35 -13.20 -2.97
CA MET A 22 0.00 -13.04 -3.49
C MET A 22 0.86 -14.24 -3.07
N GLU A 23 1.47 -14.90 -4.05
CA GLU A 23 2.33 -16.06 -3.80
C GLU A 23 3.75 -15.66 -3.42
N ASN A 24 4.41 -16.51 -2.62
CA ASN A 24 5.82 -16.40 -2.26
C ASN A 24 6.21 -15.03 -1.67
N VAL A 25 5.36 -14.46 -0.81
CA VAL A 25 5.65 -13.23 -0.07
C VAL A 25 6.85 -13.46 0.84
N VAL A 26 7.85 -12.59 0.73
CA VAL A 26 9.10 -12.65 1.51
C VAL A 26 9.23 -11.50 2.50
N GLY A 27 8.40 -10.46 2.38
CA GLY A 27 8.41 -9.37 3.34
C GLY A 27 7.41 -8.26 3.04
N LEU A 28 7.05 -7.55 4.11
CA LEU A 28 6.17 -6.41 4.13
C LEU A 28 6.91 -5.23 4.76
N SER A 29 6.73 -4.03 4.22
CA SER A 29 7.22 -2.81 4.85
C SER A 29 6.24 -1.68 4.62
N LEU A 30 5.76 -1.09 5.72
CA LEU A 30 4.94 0.13 5.71
C LEU A 30 5.85 1.35 5.89
N GLY A 31 5.76 2.31 4.97
CA GLY A 31 6.43 3.60 5.09
C GLY A 31 5.91 4.38 6.29
N LYS A 32 6.76 5.25 6.86
CA LYS A 32 6.32 6.18 7.90
C LYS A 32 5.27 7.13 7.29
N PRO A 33 4.08 7.28 7.89
CA PRO A 33 3.09 8.23 7.42
C PRO A 33 3.66 9.65 7.32
N MET A 34 3.34 10.34 6.22
CA MET A 34 3.74 11.71 5.97
C MET A 34 2.53 12.56 5.59
N GLU A 35 2.44 13.76 6.14
CA GLU A 35 1.42 14.73 5.73
C GLU A 35 1.87 15.37 4.41
N VAL A 36 1.00 15.32 3.39
CA VAL A 36 1.27 15.85 2.04
C VAL A 36 0.52 17.16 1.78
N GLU A 37 -0.64 17.31 2.40
CA GLU A 37 -1.44 18.55 2.46
C GLU A 37 -2.10 18.62 3.84
N PRO A 38 -2.55 19.81 4.32
CA PRO A 38 -3.18 19.91 5.64
C PRO A 38 -4.36 18.94 5.81
N GLY A 39 -4.22 17.98 6.73
CA GLY A 39 -5.23 16.94 6.95
C GLY A 39 -5.26 15.82 5.92
N GLN A 40 -4.30 15.75 5.01
CA GLN A 40 -4.13 14.64 4.07
C GLN A 40 -2.78 13.96 4.31
N TRP A 41 -2.85 12.67 4.60
CA TRP A 41 -1.71 11.83 4.89
C TRP A 41 -1.50 10.79 3.82
N PHE A 42 -0.24 10.43 3.63
CA PHE A 42 0.21 9.42 2.68
C PHE A 42 1.08 8.37 3.39
N SER A 43 0.93 7.11 2.98
CA SER A 43 1.91 6.07 3.25
C SER A 43 1.98 5.08 2.08
N GLU A 44 3.13 4.43 1.94
CA GLU A 44 3.37 3.38 0.94
C GLU A 44 3.56 2.04 1.66
N LEU A 45 2.74 1.05 1.31
CA LEU A 45 2.97 -0.35 1.67
C LEU A 45 3.70 -1.04 0.53
N ILE A 46 4.87 -1.60 0.83
CA ILE A 46 5.65 -2.39 -0.12
C ILE A 46 5.57 -3.86 0.29
N ILE A 47 5.01 -4.69 -0.60
CA ILE A 47 4.97 -6.14 -0.48
C ILE A 47 5.97 -6.74 -1.45
N ARG A 48 6.95 -7.47 -0.93
CA ARG A 48 7.99 -8.14 -1.73
C ARG A 48 7.65 -9.62 -1.83
N SER A 49 7.70 -10.17 -3.04
CA SER A 49 7.68 -11.62 -3.28
C SER A 49 8.88 -12.04 -4.11
N GLN A 50 9.07 -13.35 -4.26
CA GLN A 50 10.09 -13.90 -5.17
C GLN A 50 9.84 -13.51 -6.63
N ASN A 51 8.60 -13.15 -6.98
CA ASN A 51 8.18 -12.84 -8.34
C ASN A 51 8.16 -11.33 -8.64
N GLY A 52 8.42 -10.48 -7.65
CA GLY A 52 8.47 -9.03 -7.83
C GLY A 52 8.09 -8.23 -6.59
N THR A 53 7.60 -7.02 -6.82
CA THR A 53 7.22 -6.09 -5.76
C THR A 53 5.90 -5.42 -6.11
N LEU A 54 4.98 -5.42 -5.15
CA LEU A 54 3.77 -4.61 -5.17
C LEU A 54 4.00 -3.39 -4.28
N SER A 55 3.75 -2.21 -4.83
CA SER A 55 3.66 -0.96 -4.07
C SER A 55 2.19 -0.54 -4.04
N VAL A 56 1.68 -0.29 -2.83
CA VAL A 56 0.34 0.23 -2.59
C VAL A 56 0.49 1.63 -1.99
N GLN A 57 0.08 2.62 -2.78
CA GLN A 57 0.07 4.03 -2.39
C GLN A 57 -1.28 4.35 -1.78
N MET A 58 -1.28 4.79 -0.52
CA MET A 58 -2.49 4.97 0.27
C MET A 58 -2.58 6.41 0.77
N LEU A 59 -3.80 6.95 0.78
CA LEU A 59 -4.12 8.26 1.34
C LEU A 59 -5.09 8.09 2.52
N SER A 60 -4.99 8.98 3.50
CA SER A 60 -5.88 9.01 4.66
C SER A 60 -6.04 10.44 5.20
N ASP A 61 -7.02 10.64 6.08
CA ASP A 61 -7.26 11.90 6.81
C ASP A 61 -6.50 11.96 8.15
N ALA A 62 -5.88 10.85 8.58
CA ALA A 62 -5.12 10.76 9.82
C ALA A 62 -3.94 9.76 9.72
N PRO A 63 -2.82 10.00 10.43
CA PRO A 63 -1.61 9.17 10.33
C PRO A 63 -1.73 7.80 10.99
N ASP A 64 -2.59 7.68 12.00
CA ASP A 64 -2.79 6.47 12.80
C ASP A 64 -3.65 5.41 12.08
N ARG A 65 -4.25 5.76 10.94
CA ARG A 65 -5.02 4.83 10.10
C ARG A 65 -4.16 3.90 9.24
N PHE A 66 -2.86 4.17 9.10
CA PHE A 66 -1.95 3.27 8.39
C PHE A 66 -1.47 2.17 9.35
N VAL A 67 -2.18 1.05 9.38
CA VAL A 67 -1.91 -0.07 10.27
C VAL A 67 -1.65 -1.34 9.45
N VAL A 68 -0.66 -2.13 9.87
CA VAL A 68 -0.49 -3.51 9.40
C VAL A 68 -0.87 -4.43 10.55
N GLU A 69 -1.94 -5.19 10.36
CA GLU A 69 -2.37 -6.23 11.29
C GLU A 69 -1.89 -7.58 10.78
N THR A 70 -1.27 -8.37 11.66
CA THR A 70 -0.93 -9.77 11.41
C THR A 70 -1.84 -10.62 12.28
N GLU A 71 -2.48 -11.63 11.69
CA GLU A 71 -3.14 -12.67 12.49
C GLU A 71 -2.05 -13.50 13.18
N ASP A 72 -2.10 -13.58 14.51
CA ASP A 72 -1.18 -14.38 15.36
C ASP A 72 -1.40 -15.90 15.18
#